data_AF-A0A6P0XUR1-F1
#
_entry.id   AF-A0A6P0XUR1-F1
#
_cell.length_a   1.000
_cell.length_b   1.000
_cell.length_c   1.000
_cell.angle_alpha   90.00
_cell.angle_beta   90.00
_cell.angle_gamma   90.00
#
_symmetry.space_group_name_H-M   'P 1'
#
loop_
_entity.id
_entity.type
_entity.pdbx_description
1 polymer ?
#
loop_
_entity_poly.entity_id
_entity_poly.type
_entity_poly.pdbx_seq_one_letter_code
_entity_poly.pdbx_strand_id
1 'polypeptide(L)'
;MAHCNQLYADGQKKPSYVDLTKQFITQAKRELVWLKKVGSTPLQQSLKGLDQAYKNFFDSRTGKRKGIKVKPPKFKSRKSIQTARFVGANYKVGQNKIYLPKVGKIKIVWSRLLASQPSSVTIIKDSAGRYFAIFVVEINPKSLPKTDNSIGIDLGINTFAALSNGEKLKLSLPLKQNLKKLAKFQRKFAQTELGSKRHERRRLKIAKLSYGMLRKHAKIQDS
;
A
#
# COMPACT_ATOMS: atom_id res chain seq x y z
N MET A 1 -15.22 4.27 11.59
CA MET A 1 -15.72 4.87 10.33
C MET A 1 -17.24 5.06 10.37
N ALA A 2 -18.06 4.04 10.66
CA ALA A 2 -19.51 4.23 10.81
C ALA A 2 -19.85 5.37 11.79
N HIS A 3 -19.26 5.32 12.99
CA HIS A 3 -19.37 6.40 13.98
C HIS A 3 -18.92 7.77 13.46
N CYS A 4 -17.78 7.85 12.76
CA CYS A 4 -17.32 9.11 12.18
C CYS A 4 -18.23 9.64 11.05
N ASN A 5 -18.84 8.74 10.27
CA ASN A 5 -19.79 9.11 9.22
C ASN A 5 -21.09 9.62 9.82
N GLN A 6 -21.57 8.99 10.90
CA GLN A 6 -22.75 9.43 11.63
C GLN A 6 -22.54 10.83 12.21
N LEU A 7 -21.45 11.04 12.96
CA LEU A 7 -21.11 12.37 13.48
C LEU A 7 -20.99 13.42 12.38
N TYR A 8 -20.45 13.06 11.22
CA TYR A 8 -20.38 13.96 10.08
C TYR A 8 -21.77 14.28 9.50
N ALA A 9 -22.65 13.28 9.38
CA ALA A 9 -24.03 13.47 8.95
C ALA A 9 -24.81 14.36 9.94
N ASP A 10 -24.52 14.23 11.23
CA ASP A 10 -25.13 15.00 12.33
C ASP A 10 -24.50 16.40 12.49
N GLY A 11 -23.60 16.81 11.59
CA GLY A 11 -22.92 18.12 11.64
C GLY A 11 -21.93 18.29 12.79
N GLN A 12 -21.60 17.22 13.51
CA GLN A 12 -20.73 17.26 14.68
C GLN A 12 -19.24 17.31 14.31
N LYS A 13 -18.43 17.77 15.27
CA LYS A 13 -16.97 17.81 15.11
C LYS A 13 -16.41 16.40 14.97
N LYS A 14 -15.36 16.29 14.14
CA LYS A 14 -14.59 15.06 13.98
C LYS A 14 -13.98 14.63 15.34
N PRO A 15 -14.18 13.37 15.78
CA PRO A 15 -13.53 12.86 16.98
C PRO A 15 -12.01 12.89 16.88
N SER A 16 -11.35 13.15 18.00
CA SER A 16 -9.90 13.07 18.08
C SER A 16 -9.42 11.62 18.00
N TYR A 17 -8.15 11.42 17.65
CA TYR A 17 -7.53 10.10 17.71
C TYR A 17 -7.62 9.46 19.12
N VAL A 18 -7.55 10.27 20.17
CA VAL A 18 -7.64 9.81 21.56
C VAL A 18 -9.03 9.25 21.84
N ASP A 19 -10.08 9.94 21.41
CA ASP A 19 -11.48 9.53 21.58
C ASP A 19 -11.74 8.21 20.84
N LEU A 20 -11.30 8.14 19.58
CA LEU A 20 -11.42 6.93 18.77
C LEU A 20 -10.67 5.75 19.39
N THR A 21 -9.53 5.99 20.03
CA THR A 21 -8.76 4.93 20.70
C THR A 21 -9.46 4.43 21.95
N LYS A 22 -9.98 5.32 22.80
CA LYS A 22 -10.74 4.93 24.00
C LYS A 22 -11.97 4.09 23.64
N GLN A 23 -12.72 4.52 22.63
CA GLN A 23 -13.93 3.83 22.19
C GLN A 23 -13.62 2.51 21.45
N PHE A 24 -12.79 2.55 20.41
CA PHE A 24 -12.62 1.40 19.51
C PHE A 24 -11.47 0.45 19.85
N ILE A 25 -10.65 0.76 20.87
CA ILE A 25 -9.65 -0.17 21.39
C ILE A 25 -9.97 -0.54 22.83
N THR A 26 -10.18 0.42 23.73
CA THR A 26 -10.38 0.09 25.15
C THR A 26 -11.76 -0.50 25.41
N GLN A 27 -12.83 0.17 24.98
CA GLN A 27 -14.20 -0.33 25.18
C GLN A 27 -14.50 -1.50 24.25
N ALA A 28 -14.19 -1.39 22.95
CA ALA A 28 -14.45 -2.47 21.99
C ALA A 28 -13.73 -3.79 22.32
N LYS A 29 -12.58 -3.77 23.02
CA LYS A 29 -11.94 -5.02 23.47
C LYS A 29 -12.71 -5.75 24.58
N ARG A 30 -13.58 -5.05 25.31
CA ARG A 30 -14.47 -5.65 26.33
C ARG A 30 -15.60 -6.42 25.66
N GLU A 31 -16.21 -5.82 24.65
CA GLU A 31 -17.34 -6.39 23.90
C GLU A 31 -16.89 -7.42 22.85
N LEU A 32 -15.81 -7.11 22.12
CA LEU A 32 -15.27 -7.94 21.03
C LEU A 32 -14.00 -8.63 21.50
N VAL A 33 -14.16 -9.73 22.25
CA VAL A 33 -13.06 -10.48 22.88
C VAL A 33 -11.99 -10.92 21.87
N TRP A 34 -12.37 -11.18 20.62
CA TRP A 34 -11.42 -11.54 19.56
C TRP A 34 -10.36 -10.45 19.28
N LEU A 35 -10.65 -9.17 19.57
CA LEU A 35 -9.68 -8.07 19.46
C LEU A 35 -8.52 -8.19 20.46
N LYS A 36 -8.66 -8.98 21.52
CA LYS A 36 -7.55 -9.31 22.44
C LYS A 36 -6.57 -10.32 21.83
N LYS A 37 -7.00 -11.07 20.81
CA LYS A 37 -6.16 -12.06 20.10
C LYS A 37 -5.22 -11.41 19.09
N VAL A 38 -5.47 -10.16 18.67
CA VAL A 38 -4.62 -9.44 17.71
C VAL A 38 -3.63 -8.50 18.42
N GLY A 39 -2.52 -8.19 17.76
CA GLY A 39 -1.56 -7.21 18.25
C GLY A 39 -2.20 -5.82 18.43
N SER A 40 -1.80 -5.08 19.47
CA SER A 40 -2.29 -3.73 19.72
C SER A 40 -1.83 -2.72 18.66
N THR A 41 -0.60 -2.87 18.16
CA THR A 41 0.00 -1.92 17.21
C THR A 41 -0.80 -1.83 15.90
N PRO A 42 -1.16 -2.93 15.21
CA PRO A 42 -1.97 -2.83 13.99
C PRO A 42 -3.35 -2.19 14.21
N LEU A 43 -3.98 -2.39 15.37
CA LEU A 43 -5.26 -1.75 15.72
C LEU A 43 -5.10 -0.23 15.84
N GLN A 44 -4.10 0.22 16.60
CA GLN A 44 -3.79 1.65 16.76
C GLN A 44 -3.42 2.28 15.41
N GLN A 45 -2.59 1.62 14.61
CA GLN A 45 -2.20 2.09 13.28
C GLN A 45 -3.40 2.20 12.31
N SER A 46 -4.39 1.33 12.44
CA SER A 46 -5.63 1.42 11.66
C SER A 46 -6.44 2.67 12.03
N LEU A 47 -6.52 3.02 13.32
CA LEU A 47 -7.16 4.25 13.77
C LEU A 47 -6.37 5.50 13.35
N LYS A 48 -5.04 5.50 13.46
CA LYS A 48 -4.19 6.59 12.95
C LYS A 48 -4.39 6.81 11.45
N GLY A 49 -4.48 5.73 10.68
CA GLY A 49 -4.77 5.80 9.25
C GLY A 49 -6.14 6.42 8.95
N LEU A 50 -7.16 6.07 9.74
CA LEU A 50 -8.49 6.67 9.62
C LEU A 50 -8.48 8.17 9.97
N ASP A 51 -7.79 8.51 11.07
CA ASP A 51 -7.64 9.89 11.53
C ASP A 51 -7.01 10.78 10.44
N GLN A 52 -5.89 10.33 9.89
CA GLN A 52 -5.19 11.00 8.79
C GLN A 52 -6.04 11.11 7.52
N ALA A 53 -6.82 10.06 7.20
CA ALA A 53 -7.68 10.07 6.02
C ALA A 53 -8.77 11.14 6.11
N TYR A 54 -9.41 11.30 7.27
CA TYR A 54 -10.37 12.39 7.47
C TYR A 54 -9.68 13.76 7.54
N LYS A 55 -8.51 13.87 8.17
CA LYS A 55 -7.72 15.12 8.15
C LYS A 55 -7.46 15.57 6.71
N ASN A 56 -6.97 14.66 5.87
CA ASN A 56 -6.76 14.94 4.44
C ASN A 56 -8.04 15.34 3.71
N PHE A 57 -9.18 14.70 4.04
CA PHE A 57 -10.48 15.06 3.48
C PHE A 57 -10.86 16.51 3.84
N PHE A 58 -10.88 16.87 5.13
CA PHE A 58 -11.24 18.21 5.58
C PHE A 58 -10.26 19.29 5.11
N ASP A 59 -8.96 19.02 5.17
CA ASP A 59 -7.94 19.97 4.70
C ASP A 59 -8.06 20.22 3.19
N SER A 60 -8.48 19.22 2.42
CA SER A 60 -8.76 19.40 0.97
C SER A 60 -10.04 20.19 0.69
N ARG A 61 -11.01 20.20 1.61
CA ARG A 61 -12.27 20.96 1.47
C ARG A 61 -12.11 22.43 1.86
N THR A 62 -11.22 22.69 2.81
CA THR A 62 -10.94 24.03 3.37
C THR A 62 -9.80 24.77 2.68
N GLY A 63 -9.14 24.14 1.69
CA GLY A 63 -8.02 24.74 0.97
C GLY A 63 -6.67 24.68 1.70
N LYS A 64 -6.61 24.16 2.93
CA LYS A 64 -5.35 23.96 3.68
C LYS A 64 -4.41 22.98 2.99
N ARG A 65 -4.95 22.02 2.24
CA ARG A 65 -4.18 21.06 1.44
C ARG A 65 -4.24 21.44 -0.03
N LYS A 66 -3.07 21.61 -0.66
CA LYS A 66 -2.94 21.81 -2.11
C LYS A 66 -3.41 20.57 -2.89
N GLY A 67 -4.00 20.80 -4.07
CA GLY A 67 -4.42 19.77 -5.01
C GLY A 67 -5.92 19.48 -5.01
N ILE A 68 -6.29 18.36 -5.64
CA ILE A 68 -7.70 17.99 -5.87
C ILE A 68 -8.40 17.67 -4.56
N LYS A 69 -9.67 18.11 -4.44
CA LYS A 69 -10.57 17.78 -3.32
C LYS A 69 -10.69 16.26 -3.18
N VAL A 70 -10.39 15.74 -2.01
CA VAL A 70 -10.41 14.29 -1.71
C VAL A 70 -11.84 13.87 -1.36
N LYS A 71 -12.24 12.65 -1.73
CA LYS A 71 -13.53 12.07 -1.34
C LYS A 71 -13.47 11.54 0.11
N PRO A 72 -14.60 11.44 0.83
CA PRO A 72 -14.60 10.89 2.18
C PRO A 72 -14.04 9.46 2.22
N PRO A 73 -13.39 9.05 3.34
CA PRO A 73 -12.84 7.71 3.49
C PRO A 73 -13.90 6.62 3.30
N LYS A 74 -13.52 5.50 2.65
CA LYS A 74 -14.40 4.34 2.40
C LYS A 74 -13.91 3.11 3.15
N PHE A 75 -14.85 2.25 3.58
CA PHE A 75 -14.52 0.99 4.24
C PHE A 75 -13.61 0.14 3.36
N LYS A 76 -12.59 -0.47 3.98
CA LYS A 76 -11.70 -1.40 3.29
C LYS A 76 -12.47 -2.68 2.95
N SER A 77 -12.39 -3.10 1.69
CA SER A 77 -12.93 -4.40 1.27
C SER A 77 -12.02 -5.54 1.72
N ARG A 78 -12.61 -6.64 2.22
CA ARG A 78 -11.89 -7.88 2.53
C ARG A 78 -11.23 -8.53 1.30
N LYS A 79 -11.70 -8.20 0.09
CA LYS A 79 -11.19 -8.72 -1.19
C LYS A 79 -10.06 -7.86 -1.78
N SER A 80 -9.76 -6.72 -1.15
CA SER A 80 -8.68 -5.82 -1.54
C SER A 80 -7.40 -6.12 -0.73
N ILE A 81 -6.40 -5.27 -0.91
CA ILE A 81 -5.17 -5.28 -0.14
C ILE A 81 -5.48 -5.16 1.36
N GLN A 82 -4.94 -6.09 2.15
CA GLN A 82 -5.02 -6.07 3.60
C GLN A 82 -3.64 -5.78 4.16
N THR A 83 -3.58 -4.99 5.24
CA THR A 83 -2.32 -4.51 5.79
C THR A 83 -2.33 -4.57 7.31
N ALA A 84 -1.24 -5.03 7.91
CA ALA A 84 -0.98 -4.94 9.34
C ALA A 84 0.38 -4.27 9.55
N ARG A 85 0.39 -3.08 10.15
CA ARG A 85 1.61 -2.29 10.41
C ARG A 85 2.04 -2.45 11.86
N PHE A 86 3.33 -2.73 12.03
CA PHE A 86 4.04 -2.80 13.30
C PHE A 86 5.12 -1.72 13.29
N VAL A 87 5.27 -1.00 14.40
CA VAL A 87 6.18 0.14 14.54
C VAL A 87 6.95 0.03 15.85
N GLY A 88 8.14 0.63 15.89
CA GLY A 88 9.02 0.65 17.07
C GLY A 88 9.52 -0.74 17.46
N ALA A 89 9.86 -0.93 18.74
CA ALA A 89 10.46 -2.16 19.26
C ALA A 89 9.52 -3.38 19.33
N ASN A 90 8.27 -3.26 18.86
CA ASN A 90 7.26 -4.30 18.99
C ASN A 90 7.42 -5.45 17.99
N TYR A 91 8.45 -5.47 17.14
CA TYR A 91 8.74 -6.56 16.24
C TYR A 91 10.25 -6.81 16.21
N LYS A 92 10.67 -8.02 15.81
CA LYS A 92 12.09 -8.35 15.68
C LYS A 92 12.38 -8.83 14.26
N VAL A 93 13.49 -8.38 13.70
CA VAL A 93 13.98 -8.81 12.40
C VAL A 93 15.22 -9.67 12.63
N GLY A 94 15.21 -10.89 12.11
CA GLY A 94 16.36 -11.78 12.08
C GLY A 94 16.78 -12.08 10.63
N GLN A 95 17.80 -12.92 10.46
CA GLN A 95 18.40 -13.20 9.15
C GLN A 95 17.43 -13.76 8.11
N ASN A 96 16.49 -14.64 8.47
CA ASN A 96 15.54 -15.24 7.53
C ASN A 96 14.10 -15.28 8.07
N LYS A 97 13.86 -14.53 9.15
CA LYS A 97 12.61 -14.58 9.89
C LYS A 97 12.31 -13.24 10.52
N ILE A 98 11.03 -12.93 10.64
CA ILE A 98 10.52 -11.82 11.45
C ILE A 98 9.68 -12.37 12.60
N TYR A 99 9.74 -11.72 13.74
CA TYR A 99 8.83 -11.97 14.86
C TYR A 99 7.80 -10.85 14.93
N LEU A 100 6.53 -11.22 14.94
CA LEU A 100 5.41 -10.31 15.11
C LEU A 100 4.58 -10.70 16.36
N PRO A 101 4.18 -9.73 17.20
CA PRO A 101 3.35 -10.00 18.38
C PRO A 101 2.05 -10.68 17.99
N LYS A 102 1.64 -11.68 18.78
CA LYS A 102 0.42 -12.49 18.58
C LYS A 102 0.37 -13.31 17.28
N VAL A 103 1.40 -13.26 16.44
CA VAL A 103 1.54 -14.09 15.23
C VAL A 103 2.70 -15.07 15.38
N GLY A 104 3.81 -14.65 16.00
CA GLY A 104 5.00 -15.46 16.20
C GLY A 104 6.07 -15.22 15.14
N LYS A 105 6.97 -16.20 14.98
CA LYS A 105 8.09 -16.16 14.03
C LYS A 105 7.61 -16.60 12.64
N ILE A 106 7.85 -15.78 11.63
CA ILE A 106 7.47 -16.02 10.23
C ILE A 106 8.75 -16.03 9.40
N LYS A 107 8.94 -17.10 8.61
CA LYS A 107 10.04 -17.17 7.63
C LYS A 107 9.76 -16.18 6.48
N ILE A 108 10.78 -15.45 6.06
CA ILE A 108 10.69 -14.51 4.93
C ILE A 108 11.78 -14.76 3.91
N VAL A 109 11.51 -14.40 2.66
CA VAL A 109 12.49 -14.37 1.58
C VAL A 109 12.82 -12.92 1.30
N TRP A 110 14.10 -12.56 1.42
CA TRP A 110 14.56 -11.19 1.17
C TRP A 110 14.59 -10.92 -0.33
N SER A 111 13.95 -9.82 -0.75
CA SER A 111 14.13 -9.28 -2.09
C SER A 111 15.36 -8.39 -2.20
N ARG A 112 15.82 -7.84 -1.07
CA ARG A 112 16.98 -6.95 -0.92
C ARG A 112 17.40 -6.91 0.55
N LEU A 113 18.66 -6.61 0.82
CA LEU A 113 19.15 -6.36 2.17
C LEU A 113 18.63 -5.01 2.70
N LEU A 114 18.50 -4.90 4.02
CA LEU A 114 18.10 -3.65 4.67
C LEU A 114 19.34 -2.78 4.89
N ALA A 115 19.26 -1.51 4.48
CA ALA A 115 20.35 -0.55 4.64
C ALA A 115 20.59 -0.15 6.11
N SER A 116 19.55 -0.27 6.95
CA SER A 116 19.60 0.05 8.38
C SER A 116 18.50 -0.72 9.13
N GLN A 117 18.49 -0.57 10.46
CA GLN A 117 17.40 -1.13 11.27
C GLN A 117 16.07 -0.46 10.89
N PRO A 118 15.02 -1.24 10.57
CA PRO A 118 13.77 -0.67 10.11
C PRO A 118 13.00 0.03 11.24
N SER A 119 12.41 1.19 10.93
CA SER A 119 11.52 1.91 11.84
C SER A 119 10.12 1.27 11.93
N SER A 120 9.71 0.59 10.86
CA SER A 120 8.47 -0.17 10.83
C SER A 120 8.49 -1.34 9.84
N VAL A 121 7.64 -2.33 10.10
CA VAL A 121 7.30 -3.40 9.15
C VAL A 121 5.79 -3.40 8.90
N THR A 122 5.39 -3.41 7.63
CA THR A 122 4.00 -3.57 7.22
C THR A 122 3.86 -4.90 6.49
N ILE A 123 3.06 -5.80 7.06
CA ILE A 123 2.66 -7.03 6.39
C ILE A 123 1.49 -6.71 5.47
N ILE A 124 1.65 -7.01 4.19
CA ILE A 124 0.64 -6.80 3.17
C ILE A 124 0.19 -8.16 2.63
N LYS A 125 -1.11 -8.40 2.63
CA LYS A 125 -1.75 -9.43 1.81
C LYS A 125 -2.34 -8.75 0.58
N ASP A 126 -1.84 -9.08 -0.59
CA ASP A 126 -2.37 -8.52 -1.84
C ASP A 126 -3.72 -9.16 -2.24
N SER A 127 -4.37 -8.59 -3.25
CA SER A 127 -5.66 -9.09 -3.74
C SER A 127 -5.60 -10.50 -4.35
N ALA A 128 -4.39 -11.02 -4.63
CA ALA A 128 -4.15 -12.39 -5.11
C ALA A 128 -3.85 -13.38 -3.98
N GLY A 129 -3.77 -12.92 -2.72
CA GLY A 129 -3.53 -13.74 -1.54
C GLY A 129 -2.06 -13.94 -1.17
N ARG A 130 -1.12 -13.23 -1.83
CA ARG A 130 0.31 -13.28 -1.49
C ARG A 130 0.64 -12.34 -0.36
N TYR A 131 1.63 -12.71 0.44
CA TYR A 131 2.11 -11.93 1.58
C TYR A 131 3.45 -11.27 1.27
N PHE A 132 3.60 -10.02 1.68
CA PHE A 132 4.83 -9.24 1.59
C PHE A 132 5.13 -8.58 2.93
N ALA A 133 6.39 -8.56 3.33
CA ALA A 133 6.88 -7.73 4.43
C ALA A 133 7.54 -6.48 3.81
N ILE A 134 6.97 -5.31 4.10
CA ILE A 134 7.52 -4.03 3.64
C ILE A 134 8.15 -3.34 4.83
N PHE A 135 9.44 -3.03 4.70
CA PHE A 135 10.22 -2.35 5.72
C PHE A 135 10.39 -0.88 5.36
N VAL A 136 10.27 0.00 6.34
CA VAL A 136 10.69 1.39 6.23
C VAL A 136 12.03 1.49 6.95
N VAL A 137 13.06 1.94 6.24
CA VAL A 137 14.44 2.07 6.73
C VAL A 137 14.90 3.51 6.48
N GLU A 138 15.78 3.99 7.36
CA GLU A 138 16.50 5.23 7.10
C GLU A 138 17.68 4.95 6.17
N ILE A 139 17.90 5.84 5.22
CA ILE A 139 19.00 5.77 4.26
C ILE A 139 19.68 7.13 4.28
N ASN A 140 21.00 7.12 4.48
CA ASN A 140 21.83 8.31 4.32
C ASN A 140 22.40 8.28 2.90
N PRO A 141 21.81 9.01 1.94
CA PRO A 141 22.32 9.02 0.58
C PRO A 141 23.71 9.64 0.59
N LYS A 142 24.68 8.96 -0.04
CA LYS A 142 25.99 9.56 -0.29
C LYS A 142 25.82 10.61 -1.39
N SER A 143 26.23 11.85 -1.11
CA SER A 143 26.33 12.84 -2.17
C SER A 143 27.41 12.41 -3.15
N LEU A 144 27.05 12.36 -4.43
CA LEU A 144 28.04 12.22 -5.48
C LEU A 144 28.79 13.57 -5.64
N PRO A 145 30.05 13.55 -6.09
CA PRO A 145 30.75 14.78 -6.45
C PRO A 145 29.95 15.54 -7.51
N LYS A 146 29.89 16.86 -7.39
CA LYS A 146 29.27 17.70 -8.41
C LYS A 146 30.10 17.60 -9.70
N THR A 147 29.42 17.45 -10.82
CA THR A 147 30.02 17.45 -12.15
C THR A 147 29.35 18.54 -12.98
N ASP A 148 30.11 19.23 -13.83
CA ASP A 148 29.56 20.21 -14.77
C ASP A 148 28.84 19.57 -15.96
N ASN A 149 28.88 18.23 -16.04
CA ASN A 149 28.14 17.45 -17.01
C ASN A 149 26.63 17.52 -16.72
N SER A 150 25.88 18.06 -17.67
CA SER A 150 24.42 18.03 -17.68
C SER A 150 23.93 17.26 -18.91
N ILE A 151 22.93 16.40 -18.72
CA ILE A 151 22.27 15.69 -19.82
C ILE A 151 20.78 15.99 -19.74
N GLY A 152 20.23 16.52 -20.83
CA GLY A 152 18.79 16.66 -21.00
C GLY A 152 18.17 15.30 -21.27
N ILE A 153 17.08 14.97 -20.57
CA ILE A 153 16.32 13.73 -20.74
C ILE A 153 14.94 14.09 -21.30
N ASP A 154 14.65 13.67 -22.53
CA ASP A 154 13.31 13.76 -23.12
C ASP A 154 12.64 12.38 -23.13
N LEU A 155 11.44 12.27 -22.55
CA LEU A 155 10.71 11.01 -22.42
C LEU A 155 9.71 10.85 -23.56
N GLY A 156 9.93 9.86 -24.42
CA GLY A 156 9.12 9.63 -25.61
C GLY A 156 8.18 8.41 -25.53
N ILE A 157 7.25 8.33 -26.49
CA ILE A 157 6.32 7.19 -26.64
C ILE A 157 7.00 6.02 -27.38
N ASN A 158 7.79 6.34 -28.41
CA ASN A 158 8.50 5.35 -29.23
C ASN A 158 9.90 5.01 -28.68
N THR A 159 10.55 5.99 -28.06
CA THR A 159 11.85 5.88 -27.39
C THR A 159 11.63 6.22 -25.93
N PHE A 160 12.02 5.35 -25.00
CA PHE A 160 11.76 5.56 -23.57
C PHE A 160 12.38 6.86 -23.07
N ALA A 161 13.64 7.10 -23.43
CA ALA A 161 14.33 8.35 -23.17
C ALA A 161 15.30 8.67 -24.31
N ALA A 162 15.29 9.91 -24.80
CA ALA A 162 16.33 10.47 -25.64
C ALA A 162 17.19 11.40 -24.78
N LEU A 163 18.49 11.17 -24.79
CA LEU A 163 19.47 11.92 -24.04
C LEU A 163 20.10 12.97 -24.96
N SER A 164 20.43 14.14 -24.43
CA SER A 164 21.05 15.24 -25.22
C SER A 164 22.44 14.88 -25.78
N ASN A 165 23.06 13.80 -25.29
CA ASN A 165 24.29 13.22 -25.83
C ASN A 165 24.04 12.32 -27.07
N GLY A 166 22.81 12.25 -27.57
CA GLY A 166 22.42 11.45 -28.74
C GLY A 166 22.02 10.00 -28.42
N GLU A 167 22.21 9.54 -27.18
CA GLU A 167 21.82 8.19 -26.77
C GLU A 167 20.29 8.05 -26.69
N LYS A 168 19.78 6.92 -27.18
CA LYS A 168 18.34 6.62 -27.23
C LYS A 168 18.05 5.32 -26.50
N LEU A 169 17.44 5.42 -25.32
CA LEU A 169 17.01 4.27 -24.54
C LEU A 169 15.69 3.73 -25.11
N LYS A 170 15.68 2.46 -25.51
CA LYS A 170 14.47 1.78 -26.01
C LYS A 170 13.67 1.21 -24.86
N LEU A 171 12.34 1.30 -24.95
CA LEU A 171 11.45 0.64 -24.00
C LEU A 171 11.37 -0.86 -24.33
N SER A 172 11.66 -1.74 -23.37
CA SER A 172 11.30 -3.16 -23.54
C SER A 172 9.77 -3.27 -23.44
N LEU A 173 9.12 -3.68 -24.53
CA LEU A 173 7.66 -3.57 -24.70
C LEU A 173 6.85 -4.90 -24.60
N PRO A 174 7.13 -5.87 -23.71
CA PRO A 174 6.14 -6.90 -23.40
C PRO A 174 4.89 -6.33 -22.68
N LEU A 175 4.90 -5.04 -22.31
CA LEU A 175 3.79 -4.35 -21.65
C LEU A 175 2.52 -4.30 -22.53
N LYS A 176 2.63 -3.97 -23.82
CA LYS A 176 1.46 -3.84 -24.72
C LYS A 176 0.62 -5.13 -24.77
N GLN A 177 1.27 -6.28 -24.90
CA GLN A 177 0.59 -7.58 -24.94
C GLN A 177 -0.06 -7.91 -23.59
N ASN A 178 0.62 -7.63 -22.47
CA ASN A 178 0.08 -7.89 -21.15
C ASN A 178 -1.11 -6.97 -20.82
N LEU A 179 -1.08 -5.70 -21.26
CA LEU A 179 -2.21 -4.77 -21.13
C LEU A 179 -3.42 -5.24 -21.95
N LYS A 180 -3.22 -5.69 -23.19
CA LYS A 180 -4.31 -6.29 -24.00
C LYS A 180 -4.94 -7.50 -23.29
N LYS A 181 -4.11 -8.38 -22.71
CA LYS A 181 -4.57 -9.53 -21.90
C LYS A 181 -5.35 -9.05 -20.67
N LEU A 182 -4.84 -8.08 -19.91
CA LEU A 182 -5.51 -7.52 -18.73
C LEU A 182 -6.89 -6.97 -19.10
N ALA A 183 -6.98 -6.15 -20.14
CA ALA A 183 -8.23 -5.55 -20.61
C ALA A 183 -9.27 -6.61 -21.02
N LYS A 184 -8.84 -7.70 -21.69
CA LYS A 184 -9.71 -8.83 -22.02
C LYS A 184 -10.29 -9.49 -20.76
N PHE A 185 -9.47 -9.71 -19.72
CA PHE A 185 -9.95 -10.29 -18.47
C PHE A 185 -10.85 -9.35 -17.67
N GLN A 186 -10.56 -8.04 -17.66
CA GLN A 186 -11.40 -7.03 -17.03
C GLN A 186 -12.79 -6.95 -17.68
N ARG A 187 -12.88 -6.93 -19.01
CA ARG A 187 -14.17 -6.98 -19.73
C ARG A 187 -14.98 -8.22 -19.36
N LYS A 188 -14.35 -9.40 -19.36
CA LYS A 188 -15.00 -10.66 -18.96
C LYS A 188 -15.41 -10.67 -17.48
N PHE A 189 -14.73 -9.94 -16.62
CA PHE A 189 -15.06 -9.82 -15.20
C PHE A 189 -16.26 -8.89 -14.97
N ALA A 190 -16.36 -7.78 -15.70
CA ALA A 190 -17.50 -6.87 -15.63
C ALA A 190 -18.82 -7.57 -16.02
N GLN A 191 -18.75 -8.54 -16.94
CA GLN A 191 -19.90 -9.34 -17.39
C GLN A 191 -20.19 -10.57 -16.50
N THR A 192 -19.45 -10.80 -15.41
CA THR A 192 -19.80 -11.89 -14.49
C THR A 192 -20.79 -11.46 -13.44
N GLU A 193 -21.76 -12.34 -13.18
CA GLU A 193 -22.61 -12.27 -12.02
C GLU A 193 -21.79 -12.15 -10.73
N LEU A 194 -22.10 -11.09 -9.98
CA LEU A 194 -21.45 -10.76 -8.72
C LEU A 194 -21.62 -11.90 -7.72
N GLY A 195 -20.53 -12.31 -7.07
CA GLY A 195 -20.56 -13.36 -6.04
C GLY A 195 -20.45 -14.79 -6.57
N SER A 196 -20.64 -15.03 -7.87
CA SER A 196 -20.44 -16.35 -8.47
C SER A 196 -19.01 -16.89 -8.31
N LYS A 197 -18.84 -18.22 -8.31
CA LYS A 197 -17.50 -18.87 -8.33
C LYS A 197 -16.65 -18.38 -9.52
N ARG A 198 -17.30 -18.09 -10.65
CA ARG A 198 -16.67 -17.56 -11.88
C ARG A 198 -16.14 -16.15 -11.67
N HIS A 199 -16.90 -15.28 -11.01
CA HIS A 199 -16.50 -13.93 -10.66
C HIS A 199 -15.24 -13.95 -9.78
N GLU A 200 -15.21 -14.79 -8.75
CA GLU A 200 -14.06 -14.89 -7.84
C GLU A 200 -12.80 -15.42 -8.56
N ARG A 201 -12.93 -16.45 -9.40
CA ARG A 201 -11.82 -16.95 -10.24
C ARG A 201 -11.26 -15.86 -11.15
N ARG A 202 -12.12 -15.05 -11.77
CA ARG A 202 -11.71 -13.94 -12.65
C ARG A 202 -11.04 -12.80 -11.88
N ARG A 203 -11.58 -12.43 -10.71
CA ARG A 203 -10.97 -11.45 -9.80
C ARG A 203 -9.53 -11.82 -9.47
N LEU A 204 -9.31 -13.07 -9.05
CA LEU A 204 -7.98 -13.58 -8.72
C LEU A 204 -7.04 -13.59 -9.94
N LYS A 205 -7.56 -13.95 -11.13
CA LYS A 205 -6.77 -13.94 -12.37
C LYS A 205 -6.31 -12.53 -12.75
N ILE A 206 -7.19 -11.54 -12.63
CA ILE A 206 -6.84 -10.11 -12.81
C ILE A 206 -5.76 -9.71 -11.80
N ALA A 207 -5.94 -9.99 -10.51
CA ALA A 207 -4.97 -9.64 -9.47
C ALA A 207 -3.58 -10.25 -9.71
N LYS A 208 -3.51 -11.51 -10.15
CA LYS A 208 -2.25 -12.19 -10.49
C LYS A 208 -1.57 -11.54 -11.70
N LEU A 209 -2.32 -11.24 -12.76
CA LEU A 209 -1.81 -10.60 -13.98
C LEU A 209 -1.28 -9.19 -13.70
N SER A 210 -2.04 -8.37 -12.96
CA SER A 210 -1.64 -7.01 -12.59
C SER A 210 -0.30 -6.98 -11.86
N TYR A 211 -0.10 -7.87 -10.90
CA TYR A 211 1.19 -7.98 -10.21
C TYR A 211 2.31 -8.53 -11.10
N GLY A 212 2.01 -9.54 -11.93
CA GLY A 212 2.98 -10.10 -12.87
C GLY A 212 3.55 -9.03 -13.80
N MET A 213 2.72 -8.06 -14.20
CA MET A 213 3.18 -6.87 -14.92
C MET A 213 4.08 -6.00 -14.05
N LEU A 214 3.66 -5.58 -12.85
CA LEU A 214 4.47 -4.74 -11.94
C LEU A 214 5.86 -5.33 -11.69
N ARG A 215 5.96 -6.64 -11.43
CA ARG A 215 7.25 -7.31 -11.16
C ARG A 215 8.18 -7.32 -12.37
N LYS A 216 7.66 -7.47 -13.58
CA LYS A 216 8.46 -7.42 -14.81
C LYS A 216 9.05 -6.04 -15.06
N HIS A 217 8.35 -4.97 -14.67
CA HIS A 217 8.86 -3.60 -14.78
C HIS A 217 9.88 -3.28 -13.68
N ALA A 218 9.67 -3.75 -12.46
CA ALA A 218 10.59 -3.52 -11.34
C ALA A 218 11.96 -4.18 -11.54
N LYS A 219 12.01 -5.37 -12.16
CA LYS A 219 13.28 -6.05 -12.47
C LYS A 219 14.18 -5.30 -13.46
N ILE A 220 13.65 -4.32 -14.20
CA ILE A 220 14.41 -3.53 -15.18
C ILE A 220 15.17 -2.38 -14.48
N GLN A 221 14.87 -2.08 -13.20
CA GLN A 221 15.47 -0.98 -12.45
C GLN A 221 16.59 -1.40 -11.49
N ASP A 222 16.79 -2.70 -11.28
CA ASP A 222 17.76 -3.26 -10.31
C ASP A 222 18.94 -3.97 -11.02
N SER A 223 19.19 -3.69 -12.30
CA SER A 223 20.24 -4.31 -13.13
C SER A 223 21.07 -3.28 -13.87
#